data_AF-A0AAU6KEI8-F1
#
_entry.id   AF-A0AAU6KEI8-F1
#
_cell.length_a   1.000
_cell.length_b   1.000
_cell.length_c   1.000
_cell.angle_alpha   90.00
_cell.angle_beta   90.00
_cell.angle_gamma   90.00
#
_symmetry.space_group_name_H-M   'P 1'
#
loop_
_entity.id
_entity.type
_entity.pdbx_description
1 polymer ?
#
loop_
_entity_poly.entity_id
_entity_poly.type
_entity_poly.pdbx_seq_one_letter_code
_entity_poly.pdbx_strand_id
1 'polypeptide(L)'
;MNEDEFKRFTDAAAHCEMSNAAFLAYAVDKAARDLTRTAAEIATEREVIDELFAARRHLGRMHGLFNQVAKVLNSGADAPHLDAAAEVVRSAARRMEGAADALLAHHDRGAPA
;
A
#
# COMPACT_ATOMS: atom_id res chain seq x y z
N MET A 1 20.72 7.75 -30.22
CA MET A 1 21.85 6.90 -29.81
C MET A 1 23.11 7.53 -30.34
N ASN A 2 23.94 8.06 -29.45
CA ASN A 2 25.26 8.55 -29.82
C ASN A 2 26.24 7.38 -30.03
N GLU A 3 27.45 7.68 -30.48
CA GLU A 3 28.44 6.66 -30.85
C GLU A 3 28.90 5.82 -29.64
N ASP A 4 29.05 6.46 -28.47
CA ASP A 4 29.38 5.79 -27.21
C ASP A 4 28.24 4.88 -26.71
N GLU A 5 27.00 5.29 -26.87
CA GLU A 5 25.80 4.50 -26.58
C GLU A 5 25.69 3.31 -27.53
N PHE A 6 25.97 3.50 -28.82
CA PHE A 6 25.92 2.42 -29.81
C PHE A 6 27.01 1.37 -29.56
N LYS A 7 28.22 1.82 -29.18
CA LYS A 7 29.32 0.93 -28.79
C LYS A 7 28.94 0.12 -27.56
N ARG A 8 28.48 0.77 -26.48
CA ARG A 8 28.02 0.08 -25.26
C ARG A 8 26.91 -0.93 -25.53
N PHE A 9 25.97 -0.57 -26.40
CA PHE A 9 24.88 -1.45 -26.82
C PHE A 9 25.39 -2.68 -27.59
N THR A 10 26.32 -2.48 -28.53
CA THR A 10 26.90 -3.58 -29.34
C THR A 10 27.78 -4.49 -28.48
N ASP A 11 28.56 -3.93 -27.56
CA ASP A 11 29.37 -4.69 -26.60
C ASP A 11 28.48 -5.55 -25.69
N ALA A 12 27.35 -5.01 -25.24
CA ALA A 12 26.38 -5.75 -24.43
C ALA A 12 25.67 -6.85 -25.22
N ALA A 13 25.31 -6.60 -26.48
CA ALA A 13 24.75 -7.62 -27.37
C ALA A 13 25.75 -8.78 -27.58
N ALA A 14 27.02 -8.46 -27.82
CA ALA A 14 28.08 -9.44 -27.95
C ALA A 14 28.31 -10.24 -26.66
N HIS A 15 28.29 -9.57 -25.50
CA HIS A 15 28.41 -10.24 -24.19
C HIS A 15 27.25 -11.20 -23.92
N CYS A 16 26.05 -10.90 -24.44
CA CYS A 16 24.89 -11.76 -24.36
C CYS A 16 24.79 -12.79 -25.51
N GLU A 17 25.82 -12.89 -26.36
CA GLU A 17 25.83 -13.76 -27.56
C GLU A 17 24.61 -13.55 -28.47
N MET A 18 24.09 -12.32 -28.53
CA MET A 18 22.91 -11.94 -29.29
C MET A 18 23.29 -11.03 -30.45
N SER A 19 22.49 -11.09 -31.53
CA SER A 19 22.52 -10.01 -32.52
C SER A 19 22.04 -8.71 -31.88
N ASN A 20 22.51 -7.56 -32.39
CA ASN A 20 22.07 -6.25 -31.92
C ASN A 20 20.52 -6.13 -31.91
N ALA A 21 19.85 -6.61 -32.96
CA ALA A 21 18.38 -6.59 -33.02
C ALA A 21 17.73 -7.47 -31.94
N ALA A 22 18.25 -8.67 -31.70
CA ALA A 22 17.75 -9.57 -30.65
C ALA A 22 17.98 -8.98 -29.24
N PHE A 23 19.16 -8.41 -29.01
CA PHE A 23 19.50 -7.75 -27.75
C PHE A 23 18.62 -6.53 -27.49
N LEU A 24 18.34 -5.71 -28.51
CA LEU A 24 17.43 -4.57 -28.38
C LEU A 24 16.01 -5.02 -28.02
N ALA A 25 15.48 -6.03 -28.71
CA ALA A 25 14.15 -6.56 -28.41
C ALA A 25 14.08 -7.12 -26.98
N TYR A 26 15.11 -7.85 -26.54
CA TYR A 26 15.22 -8.36 -25.19
C TYR A 26 15.32 -7.24 -24.14
N ALA A 27 16.14 -6.22 -24.39
CA ALA A 27 16.28 -5.09 -23.48
C ALA A 27 14.98 -4.28 -23.34
N VAL A 28 14.25 -4.09 -24.45
CA VAL A 28 12.95 -3.41 -24.47
C VAL A 28 11.88 -4.22 -23.73
N ASP A 29 11.78 -5.53 -23.95
CA ASP A 29 10.85 -6.41 -23.21
C ASP A 29 11.16 -6.38 -21.70
N LYS A 30 12.43 -6.47 -21.33
CA LYS A 30 12.85 -6.39 -19.92
C LYS A 30 12.51 -5.04 -19.30
N ALA A 31 12.76 -3.93 -19.99
CA ALA A 31 12.41 -2.59 -19.52
C ALA A 31 10.89 -2.40 -19.37
N ALA A 32 10.10 -2.93 -20.30
CA ALA A 32 8.64 -2.88 -20.24
C ALA A 32 8.09 -3.68 -19.03
N ARG A 33 8.68 -4.85 -18.75
CA ARG A 33 8.33 -5.64 -17.56
C ARG A 33 8.71 -4.93 -16.27
N ASP A 34 9.86 -4.27 -16.25
CA ASP A 34 10.30 -3.51 -15.08
C ASP A 34 9.37 -2.34 -14.77
N LEU A 35 8.96 -1.57 -15.79
CA LEU A 35 7.94 -0.52 -15.64
C LEU A 35 6.61 -1.07 -15.13
N THR A 36 6.20 -2.24 -15.62
CA THR A 36 4.96 -2.90 -15.17
C THR A 36 5.05 -3.34 -13.71
N ARG A 37 6.20 -3.88 -13.28
CA ARG A 37 6.48 -4.25 -11.89
C ARG A 37 6.41 -3.02 -10.98
N THR A 38 7.12 -1.95 -11.32
CA THR A 38 7.09 -0.69 -10.55
C THR A 38 5.68 -0.10 -10.45
N ALA A 39 4.91 -0.15 -11.55
CA ALA A 39 3.52 0.32 -11.52
C ALA A 39 2.63 -0.53 -10.61
N ALA A 40 2.80 -1.85 -10.59
CA ALA A 40 2.08 -2.76 -9.71
C ALA A 40 2.44 -2.53 -8.23
N GLU A 41 3.71 -2.31 -7.92
CA GLU A 41 4.18 -1.98 -6.57
C GLU A 41 3.59 -0.65 -6.08
N ILE A 42 3.61 0.41 -6.92
CA ILE A 42 3.00 1.71 -6.59
C ILE A 42 1.48 1.59 -6.40
N ALA A 43 0.80 0.79 -7.24
CA ALA A 43 -0.63 0.56 -7.09
C ALA A 43 -0.95 -0.13 -5.75
N THR A 44 -0.16 -1.13 -5.38
CA THR A 44 -0.30 -1.84 -4.10
C THR A 44 -0.07 -0.91 -2.91
N GLU A 45 0.96 -0.05 -2.95
CA GLU A 45 1.21 0.93 -1.88
C GLU A 45 0.05 1.93 -1.73
N ARG A 46 -0.54 2.37 -2.85
CA ARG A 46 -1.72 3.27 -2.84
C ARG A 46 -2.95 2.62 -2.20
N GLU A 47 -3.23 1.36 -2.50
CA GLU A 47 -4.34 0.62 -1.89
C GLU A 47 -4.19 0.56 -0.36
N VAL A 48 -2.98 0.29 0.13
CA VAL A 48 -2.69 0.25 1.56
C VAL A 48 -2.85 1.63 2.22
N ILE A 49 -2.42 2.71 1.56
CA ILE A 49 -2.61 4.09 2.05
C ILE A 49 -4.10 4.45 2.11
N ASP A 50 -4.88 4.05 1.11
CA ASP A 50 -6.32 4.29 1.09
C ASP A 50 -7.04 3.55 2.23
N GLU A 51 -6.61 2.32 2.53
CA GLU A 51 -7.10 1.56 3.67
C GLU A 51 -6.74 2.23 5.01
N LEU A 52 -5.54 2.79 5.14
CA LEU A 52 -5.14 3.58 6.30
C LEU A 52 -5.97 4.87 6.47
N PHE A 53 -6.24 5.59 5.38
CA PHE A 53 -7.11 6.77 5.44
C PHE A 53 -8.57 6.42 5.73
N ALA A 54 -9.07 5.26 5.27
CA ALA A 54 -10.37 4.74 5.66
C ALA A 54 -10.41 4.44 7.17
N ALA A 55 -9.39 3.75 7.70
CA ALA A 55 -9.22 3.47 9.12
C ALA A 55 -9.19 4.76 9.96
N ARG A 56 -8.41 5.78 9.56
CA ARG A 56 -8.38 7.10 10.22
C ARG A 56 -9.75 7.78 10.24
N ARG A 57 -10.51 7.71 9.14
CA ARG A 57 -11.89 8.24 9.09
C ARG A 57 -12.82 7.48 10.05
N HIS A 58 -12.66 6.16 10.18
CA HIS A 58 -13.40 5.38 11.17
C HIS A 58 -13.06 5.81 12.61
N LEU A 59 -11.78 6.06 12.93
CA LEU A 59 -11.35 6.60 14.23
C LEU A 59 -11.95 7.97 14.55
N GLY A 60 -11.98 8.89 13.57
CA GLY A 60 -12.62 10.19 13.76
C GLY A 60 -14.10 10.07 14.14
N ARG A 61 -14.82 9.12 13.53
CA ARG A 61 -16.22 8.82 13.89
C ARG A 61 -16.35 8.19 15.28
N MET A 62 -15.43 7.29 15.66
CA MET A 62 -15.40 6.68 17.00
C MET A 62 -15.16 7.72 18.10
N HIS A 63 -14.24 8.66 17.88
CA HIS A 63 -13.99 9.77 18.81
C HIS A 63 -15.25 10.63 18.99
N GLY A 64 -15.96 10.93 17.91
CA GLY A 64 -17.24 11.63 17.95
C GLY A 64 -18.29 10.90 18.80
N LEU A 65 -18.38 9.57 18.66
CA LEU A 65 -19.27 8.71 19.46
C LEU A 65 -18.89 8.71 20.95
N PHE A 66 -17.60 8.59 21.29
CA PHE A 66 -17.14 8.69 22.68
C PHE A 66 -17.47 10.05 23.30
N ASN A 67 -17.27 11.13 22.55
CA ASN A 67 -17.62 12.47 23.02
C ASN A 67 -19.13 12.61 23.25
N GLN A 68 -19.95 12.00 22.39
CA GLN A 68 -21.40 11.96 22.54
C GLN A 68 -21.84 11.16 23.78
N VAL A 69 -21.23 9.98 23.99
CA VAL A 69 -21.47 9.13 25.16
C VAL A 69 -21.06 9.84 26.45
N ALA A 70 -19.87 10.45 26.47
CA ALA A 70 -19.40 11.23 27.61
C ALA A 70 -20.38 12.38 27.93
N LYS A 71 -20.96 13.01 26.91
CA LYS A 71 -21.96 14.06 27.07
C LYS A 71 -23.27 13.54 27.69
N VAL A 72 -23.75 12.37 27.27
CA VAL A 72 -24.97 11.72 27.79
C VAL A 72 -24.78 11.29 29.24
N LEU A 73 -23.64 10.67 29.55
CA LEU A 73 -23.27 10.26 30.91
C LEU A 73 -23.10 11.47 31.83
N ASN A 74 -22.41 12.53 31.38
CA ASN A 74 -22.27 13.78 32.14
C ASN A 74 -23.59 14.51 32.37
N SER A 75 -24.63 14.23 31.57
CA SER A 75 -25.99 14.75 31.79
C SER A 75 -26.85 13.89 32.73
N GLY A 76 -26.34 12.76 33.23
CA GLY A 76 -27.08 11.86 34.14
C GLY A 76 -28.23 11.10 33.48
N ALA A 77 -28.22 10.98 32.15
CA ALA A 77 -29.29 10.31 31.38
C ALA A 77 -28.99 8.81 31.18
N ASP A 78 -30.04 7.98 31.22
CA ASP A 78 -29.95 6.54 31.01
C ASP A 78 -29.57 6.23 29.56
N ALA A 79 -28.61 5.32 29.34
CA ALA A 79 -27.93 5.13 28.05
C ALA A 79 -28.11 3.71 27.48
N PRO A 80 -29.32 3.31 27.06
CA PRO A 80 -29.64 1.96 26.58
C PRO A 80 -28.98 1.55 25.25
N HIS A 81 -28.15 2.41 24.64
CA HIS A 81 -27.44 2.13 23.38
C HIS A 81 -25.91 2.07 23.54
N LEU A 82 -25.42 2.12 24.77
CA LEU A 82 -23.98 2.15 25.09
C LEU A 82 -23.26 0.88 24.61
N ASP A 83 -23.87 -0.29 24.84
CA ASP A 83 -23.28 -1.59 24.47
C ASP A 83 -23.20 -1.78 22.95
N ALA A 84 -24.23 -1.34 22.22
CA ALA A 84 -24.23 -1.37 20.76
C ALA A 84 -23.15 -0.44 20.18
N ALA A 85 -22.96 0.75 20.77
CA ALA A 85 -21.89 1.66 20.39
C ALA A 85 -20.50 1.06 20.71
N ALA A 86 -20.35 0.40 21.86
CA ALA A 86 -19.11 -0.26 22.26
C ALA A 86 -18.72 -1.42 21.32
N GLU A 87 -19.70 -2.21 20.84
CA GLU A 87 -19.45 -3.27 19.86
C GLU A 87 -19.04 -2.71 18.49
N VAL A 88 -19.67 -1.63 18.04
CA VAL A 88 -19.28 -0.96 16.79
C VAL A 88 -17.84 -0.43 16.88
N VAL A 89 -17.47 0.16 18.01
CA VAL A 89 -16.09 0.61 18.29
C VAL A 89 -15.12 -0.57 18.30
N ARG A 90 -15.45 -1.67 18.98
CA ARG A 90 -14.61 -2.87 19.04
C ARG A 90 -14.40 -3.51 17.67
N SER A 91 -15.44 -3.59 16.85
CA SER A 91 -15.35 -4.09 15.47
C SER A 91 -14.44 -3.22 14.60
N ALA A 92 -14.51 -1.90 14.76
CA ALA A 92 -13.66 -0.99 14.02
C ALA A 92 -12.19 -1.04 14.48
N ALA A 93 -11.94 -1.20 15.79
CA ALA A 93 -10.59 -1.41 16.33
C ALA A 93 -9.93 -2.68 15.77
N ARG A 94 -10.67 -3.80 15.69
CA ARG A 94 -10.16 -5.06 15.10
C ARG A 94 -9.81 -4.93 13.62
N ARG A 95 -10.60 -4.16 12.85
CA ARG A 95 -10.30 -3.89 11.43
C ARG A 95 -9.03 -3.06 11.27
N MET A 96 -8.76 -2.13 12.18
CA MET A 96 -7.52 -1.37 12.18
C MET A 96 -6.29 -2.24 12.49
N GLU A 97 -6.42 -3.14 13.45
CA GLU A 97 -5.35 -4.06 13.85
C GLU A 97 -4.95 -4.94 12.66
N GLY A 98 -5.93 -5.51 11.95
CA GLY A 98 -5.66 -6.27 10.72
C GLY A 98 -5.04 -5.46 9.58
N ALA A 99 -5.43 -4.20 9.41
CA ALA A 99 -4.83 -3.32 8.40
C ALA A 99 -3.38 -2.92 8.76
N ALA A 100 -3.09 -2.71 10.05
CA ALA A 100 -1.73 -2.43 10.52
C ALA A 100 -0.81 -3.65 10.37
N ASP A 101 -1.32 -4.86 10.67
CA ASP A 101 -0.59 -6.10 10.48
C ASP A 101 -0.29 -6.36 8.98
N ALA A 102 -1.23 -6.06 8.09
CA ALA A 102 -1.02 -6.17 6.64
C ALA A 102 0.06 -5.20 6.13
N LEU A 103 0.10 -3.97 6.63
CA LEU A 103 1.14 -2.98 6.33
C LEU A 103 2.53 -3.45 6.79
N LEU A 104 2.63 -3.95 8.03
CA LEU A 104 3.88 -4.46 8.60
C LEU A 104 4.40 -5.68 7.81
N ALA A 105 3.51 -6.62 7.47
CA ALA A 105 3.86 -7.80 6.68
C ALA A 105 4.26 -7.47 5.22
N HIS A 106 3.79 -6.35 4.67
CA HIS A 106 4.22 -5.86 3.35
C HIS A 106 5.59 -5.16 3.43
N HIS A 107 5.87 -4.43 4.52
CA HIS A 107 7.16 -3.81 4.76
C HIS A 107 8.28 -4.86 4.90
N ASP A 108 8.04 -5.90 5.70
CA ASP A 108 9.03 -6.97 5.93
C ASP A 108 9.32 -7.80 4.65
N ARG A 109 8.35 -7.89 3.73
CA ARG A 109 8.53 -8.57 2.44
C ARG A 109 9.35 -7.77 1.42
N GLY A 110 9.51 -6.46 1.64
CA GLY A 110 10.30 -5.56 0.79
C GLY A 110 11.74 -5.36 1.27
N ALA A 111 12.14 -5.91 2.42
CA ALA A 111 13.51 -5.83 2.92
C ALA A 111 14.43 -6.80 2.13
N PRO A 112 15.50 -6.31 1.48
CA PRO A 112 16.47 -7.19 0.83
C PRO A 112 17.23 -8.01 1.88
N ALA A 113 17.37 -9.32 1.62
CA ALA A 113 18.24 -10.23 2.38
C ALA A 113 19.73 -9.95 2.14
#